data_AF-A0A8J3I3H7-F1
#
_entry.id   AF-A0A8J3I3H7-F1
#
_cell.length_a   1.000
_cell.length_b   1.000
_cell.length_c   1.000
_cell.angle_alpha   90.00
_cell.angle_beta   90.00
_cell.angle_gamma   90.00
#
_symmetry.space_group_name_H-M   'P 1'
#
loop_
_entity.id
_entity.type
_entity.pdbx_description
1 polymer ?
#
loop_
_entity_poly.entity_id
_entity_poly.type
_entity_poly.pdbx_seq_one_letter_code
_entity_poly.pdbx_strand_id
1 'polypeptide(L)'
;MVSLKASTGTVATWRDRVATGLMLLAAIGAFISFVTSITSLATAHPATQVVEIWRMYGFFVFSGIYVLLAFWPRKYPGIWELAILDKAALGITGFVLLGRGVADAQTILIFDGSLAVITCVAYLLTRGYTGWSRLRETK
;
A
#
# COMPACT_ATOMS: atom_id res chain seq x y z
N MET A 1 43.64 -0.73 8.11
CA MET A 1 42.33 -1.41 7.94
C MET A 1 41.36 -0.81 8.94
N VAL A 2 40.49 0.11 8.52
CA VAL A 2 39.47 0.71 9.39
C VAL A 2 38.26 -0.21 9.40
N SER A 3 37.99 -0.84 10.54
CA SER A 3 36.76 -1.58 10.78
C SER A 3 35.63 -0.58 11.02
N LEU A 4 34.89 -0.25 9.95
CA LEU A 4 33.65 0.51 10.05
C LEU A 4 32.59 -0.42 10.64
N LYS A 5 32.46 -0.39 11.96
CA LYS A 5 31.32 -0.97 12.68
C LYS A 5 30.09 -0.20 12.22
N ALA A 6 29.37 -0.73 11.21
CA ALA A 6 28.11 -0.15 10.77
C ALA A 6 27.19 -0.06 11.99
N SER A 7 26.93 1.15 12.48
CA SER A 7 25.96 1.37 13.54
C SER A 7 24.61 0.95 12.97
N THR A 8 24.16 -0.26 13.27
CA THR A 8 22.79 -0.72 13.04
C THR A 8 21.88 0.05 13.99
N GLY A 9 21.70 1.33 13.71
CA GLY A 9 20.93 2.24 14.54
C GLY A 9 19.49 1.72 14.64
N THR A 10 19.10 1.35 15.85
CA THR A 10 17.75 0.98 16.22
C THR A 10 16.80 2.06 15.72
N VAL A 11 15.77 1.68 14.95
CA VAL A 11 14.77 2.64 14.49
C VAL A 11 14.04 3.20 15.71
N ALA A 12 13.92 4.53 15.79
CA ALA A 12 13.23 5.17 16.89
C ALA A 12 11.76 4.69 16.96
N THR A 13 11.31 4.32 18.15
CA THR A 13 9.98 3.70 18.37
C THR A 13 8.82 4.58 17.91
N TRP A 14 8.98 5.91 17.94
CA TRP A 14 7.96 6.83 17.43
C TRP A 14 7.75 6.71 15.92
N ARG A 15 8.81 6.43 15.14
CA ARG A 15 8.72 6.26 13.67
C ARG A 15 7.87 5.04 13.35
N ASP A 16 8.09 3.96 14.10
CA ASP A 16 7.32 2.74 13.96
C ASP A 16 5.86 2.97 14.35
N ARG A 17 5.58 3.70 15.45
CA ARG A 17 4.20 4.05 15.85
C ARG A 17 3.47 4.90 14.80
N VAL A 18 4.14 5.92 14.23
CA VAL A 18 3.55 6.75 13.17
C VAL A 18 3.26 5.90 11.94
N ALA A 19 4.20 5.06 11.52
CA ALA A 19 3.99 4.16 10.39
C ALA A 19 2.87 3.14 10.64
N THR A 20 2.79 2.57 11.84
CA THR A 20 1.67 1.70 12.25
C THR A 20 0.35 2.45 12.15
N GLY A 21 0.27 3.68 12.66
CA GLY A 21 -0.94 4.51 12.55
C GLY A 21 -1.33 4.80 11.10
N LEU A 22 -0.38 5.18 10.25
CA LEU A 22 -0.59 5.41 8.82
C LEU A 22 -1.09 4.14 8.12
N MET A 23 -0.49 2.99 8.42
CA MET A 23 -0.89 1.74 7.79
C MET A 23 -2.23 1.22 8.28
N LEU A 24 -2.57 1.42 9.56
CA LEU A 24 -3.92 1.10 10.07
C LEU A 24 -4.97 2.02 9.47
N LEU A 25 -4.68 3.31 9.30
CA LEU A 25 -5.58 4.24 8.62
C LEU A 25 -5.83 3.79 7.17
N ALA A 26 -4.77 3.42 6.44
CA ALA A 26 -4.88 2.88 5.09
C ALA A 26 -5.66 1.55 5.04
N ALA A 27 -5.46 0.67 6.02
CA ALA A 27 -6.19 -0.59 6.15
C ALA A 27 -7.68 -0.36 6.36
N ILE A 28 -8.04 0.55 7.27
CA ILE A 28 -9.45 0.92 7.53
C ILE A 28 -10.06 1.52 6.27
N GLY A 29 -9.37 2.44 5.59
CA GLY A 29 -9.84 3.02 4.33
C GLY A 29 -10.11 1.95 3.27
N ALA A 30 -9.17 1.03 3.06
CA ALA A 30 -9.33 -0.09 2.13
C ALA A 30 -10.49 -1.01 2.55
N PHE A 31 -10.67 -1.27 3.83
CA PHE A 31 -11.79 -2.10 4.32
C PHE A 31 -13.15 -1.43 4.13
N ILE A 32 -13.25 -0.12 4.36
CA ILE A 32 -14.46 0.65 4.06
C ILE A 32 -14.76 0.56 2.56
N SER A 33 -13.75 0.76 1.70
CA SER A 33 -13.90 0.63 0.25
C SER A 33 -14.37 -0.77 -0.17
N PHE A 34 -13.87 -1.83 0.47
CA PHE A 34 -14.36 -3.19 0.27
C PHE A 34 -15.84 -3.32 0.58
N VAL A 35 -16.29 -2.87 1.77
CA VAL A 35 -17.70 -2.94 2.17
C VAL A 35 -18.59 -2.14 1.22
N THR A 36 -18.17 -0.93 0.82
CA THR A 36 -18.92 -0.11 -0.14
C THR A 36 -18.93 -0.71 -1.55
N SER A 37 -17.93 -1.49 -1.92
CA SER A 37 -17.89 -2.13 -3.24
C SER A 37 -18.93 -3.25 -3.38
N ILE A 38 -19.39 -3.84 -2.27
CA ILE A 38 -20.45 -4.86 -2.29
C ILE A 38 -21.76 -4.26 -2.83
N THR A 39 -22.09 -3.02 -2.43
CA THR A 39 -23.29 -2.34 -2.93
C THR A 39 -23.11 -1.87 -4.36
N SER A 40 -21.91 -1.39 -4.74
CA SER A 40 -21.58 -1.06 -6.13
C SER A 40 -21.68 -2.26 -7.06
N LEU A 41 -21.27 -3.44 -6.60
CA LEU A 41 -21.37 -4.68 -7.37
C LEU A 41 -22.83 -5.10 -7.60
N ALA A 42 -23.70 -4.95 -6.59
CA ALA A 42 -25.11 -5.30 -6.69
C ALA A 42 -25.87 -4.46 -7.73
N THR A 43 -25.42 -3.24 -8.00
CA THR A 43 -26.01 -2.33 -8.99
C THR A 43 -25.22 -2.23 -10.30
N ALA A 44 -24.08 -2.94 -10.41
CA ALA A 44 -23.22 -2.90 -11.57
C ALA A 44 -23.85 -3.57 -12.79
N HIS A 45 -23.64 -2.97 -13.96
CA HIS A 45 -24.04 -3.54 -15.24
C HIS A 45 -23.30 -4.89 -15.47
N PRO A 46 -23.95 -5.94 -16.02
CA PRO A 46 -23.31 -7.25 -16.21
C PRO A 46 -21.97 -7.21 -16.94
N ALA A 47 -21.80 -6.26 -17.87
CA ALA A 47 -20.56 -6.05 -18.62
C ALA A 47 -19.36 -5.62 -17.75
N THR A 48 -19.58 -5.01 -16.57
CA THR A 48 -18.52 -4.53 -15.68
C THR A 48 -18.45 -5.30 -14.35
N GLN A 49 -19.38 -6.21 -14.08
CA GLN A 49 -19.43 -6.97 -12.82
C GLN A 49 -18.12 -7.70 -12.48
N VAL A 50 -17.46 -8.30 -13.47
CA VAL A 50 -16.17 -8.97 -13.24
C VAL A 50 -15.09 -7.99 -12.77
N VAL A 51 -15.06 -6.78 -13.34
CA VAL A 51 -14.11 -5.72 -12.95
C VAL A 51 -14.42 -5.24 -11.52
N GLU A 52 -15.69 -5.06 -11.18
CA GLU A 52 -16.12 -4.66 -9.83
C GLU A 52 -15.80 -5.73 -8.79
N ILE A 53 -15.98 -7.02 -9.10
CA ILE A 53 -15.57 -8.14 -8.24
C ILE A 53 -14.06 -8.09 -8.00
N TRP A 54 -13.27 -7.92 -9.06
CA TRP A 54 -11.82 -7.87 -8.95
C TRP A 54 -11.36 -6.69 -8.09
N ARG A 55 -12.00 -5.52 -8.27
CA ARG A 55 -11.75 -4.33 -7.45
C ARG A 55 -12.11 -4.55 -5.98
N MET A 56 -13.27 -5.14 -5.70
CA MET A 56 -13.72 -5.46 -4.35
C MET A 56 -12.71 -6.35 -3.62
N TYR A 57 -12.29 -7.47 -4.24
CA TYR A 57 -11.28 -8.34 -3.63
C TYR A 57 -9.92 -7.66 -3.51
N GLY A 58 -9.54 -6.79 -4.46
CA GLY A 58 -8.35 -5.95 -4.36
C GLY A 58 -8.35 -5.12 -3.07
N PHE A 59 -9.45 -4.44 -2.74
CA PHE A 59 -9.58 -3.68 -1.49
C PHE A 59 -9.42 -4.55 -0.24
N PHE A 60 -10.04 -5.74 -0.24
CA PHE A 60 -9.92 -6.68 0.87
C PHE A 60 -8.46 -7.14 1.08
N VAL A 61 -7.79 -7.52 -0.01
CA VAL A 61 -6.38 -7.96 0.03
C VAL A 61 -5.47 -6.83 0.50
N PHE A 62 -5.65 -5.60 -0.01
CA PHE A 62 -4.85 -4.46 0.42
C PHE A 62 -5.08 -4.08 1.88
N SER A 63 -6.31 -4.19 2.38
CA SER A 63 -6.58 -4.05 3.82
C SER A 63 -5.73 -5.02 4.64
N GLY A 64 -5.72 -6.30 4.26
CA GLY A 64 -4.88 -7.32 4.90
C GLY A 64 -3.38 -7.02 4.80
N ILE A 65 -2.90 -6.61 3.63
CA ILE A 65 -1.50 -6.21 3.42
C ILE A 65 -1.13 -5.04 4.34
N TYR A 66 -1.95 -4.01 4.42
CA TYR A 66 -1.68 -2.86 5.27
C TYR A 66 -1.68 -3.21 6.76
N VAL A 67 -2.54 -4.11 7.22
CA VAL A 67 -2.47 -4.68 8.58
C VAL A 67 -1.14 -5.40 8.80
N LEU A 68 -0.71 -6.25 7.84
CA LEU A 68 0.57 -6.95 7.94
C LEU A 68 1.75 -5.98 8.02
N LEU A 69 1.73 -4.91 7.21
CA LEU A 69 2.76 -3.89 7.20
C LEU A 69 2.74 -3.02 8.47
N ALA A 70 1.58 -2.82 9.08
CA ALA A 70 1.43 -2.06 10.32
C ALA A 70 2.11 -2.76 11.52
N PHE A 71 1.96 -4.09 11.62
CA PHE A 71 2.43 -4.87 12.77
C PHE A 71 3.76 -5.59 12.51
N TRP A 72 4.06 -5.95 11.26
CA TRP A 72 5.28 -6.66 10.88
C TRP A 72 6.03 -5.97 9.72
N PRO A 73 6.40 -4.68 9.88
CA PRO A 73 6.95 -3.86 8.79
C PRO A 73 8.28 -4.38 8.21
N ARG A 74 8.98 -5.32 8.86
CA ARG A 74 10.30 -5.81 8.42
C ARG A 74 10.34 -7.32 8.23
N LYS A 75 9.21 -8.01 8.40
CA LYS A 75 9.13 -9.48 8.36
C LYS A 75 9.00 -10.03 6.95
N TYR A 76 8.33 -9.28 6.07
CA TYR A 76 7.98 -9.72 4.73
C TYR A 76 8.64 -8.82 3.67
N PRO A 77 9.89 -9.12 3.27
CA PRO A 77 10.53 -8.37 2.18
C PRO A 77 9.70 -8.49 0.89
N GLY A 78 9.58 -7.40 0.13
CA GLY A 78 8.85 -7.35 -1.12
C GLY A 78 7.39 -6.89 -1.01
N ILE A 79 6.72 -7.10 0.15
CA ILE A 79 5.32 -6.66 0.30
C ILE A 79 5.20 -5.14 0.20
N TRP A 80 6.14 -4.39 0.80
CA TRP A 80 6.17 -2.94 0.70
C TRP A 80 6.30 -2.48 -0.75
N GLU A 81 7.29 -3.03 -1.46
CA GLU A 81 7.62 -2.62 -2.81
C GLU A 81 6.47 -2.95 -3.78
N LEU A 82 5.82 -4.11 -3.62
CA LEU A 82 4.65 -4.48 -4.41
C LEU A 82 3.46 -3.57 -4.13
N ALA A 83 3.18 -3.27 -2.85
CA ALA A 83 2.08 -2.39 -2.49
C ALA A 83 2.29 -0.96 -3.01
N ILE A 84 3.51 -0.43 -2.91
CA ILE A 84 3.86 0.89 -3.46
C ILE A 84 3.74 0.89 -4.97
N LEU A 85 4.26 -0.14 -5.65
CA LEU A 85 4.24 -0.23 -7.10
C LEU A 85 2.81 -0.27 -7.64
N ASP A 86 1.94 -1.10 -7.08
CA ASP A 86 0.53 -1.19 -7.48
C ASP A 86 -0.18 0.16 -7.35
N LYS A 87 -0.07 0.80 -6.17
CA LYS A 87 -0.73 2.07 -5.89
C LYS A 87 -0.18 3.22 -6.72
N ALA A 88 1.14 3.26 -6.92
CA ALA A 88 1.77 4.24 -7.79
C ALA A 88 1.33 4.04 -9.24
N ALA A 89 1.27 2.80 -9.74
CA ALA A 89 0.83 2.50 -11.10
C ALA A 89 -0.63 2.91 -11.32
N LEU A 90 -1.53 2.63 -10.37
CA LEU A 90 -2.91 3.08 -10.42
C LEU A 90 -3.01 4.62 -10.37
N GLY A 91 -2.27 5.27 -9.47
CA GLY A 91 -2.23 6.73 -9.39
C GLY A 91 -1.75 7.39 -10.70
N ILE A 92 -0.64 6.90 -11.28
CA ILE A 92 -0.11 7.37 -12.57
C ILE A 92 -1.12 7.13 -13.69
N THR A 93 -1.76 5.95 -13.71
CA THR A 93 -2.79 5.64 -14.69
C THR A 93 -3.97 6.60 -14.57
N GLY A 94 -4.44 6.87 -13.35
CA GLY A 94 -5.48 7.86 -13.06
C GLY A 94 -5.10 9.25 -13.57
N PHE A 95 -3.86 9.69 -13.36
CA PHE A 95 -3.35 10.95 -13.91
C PHE A 95 -3.41 11.01 -15.44
N VAL A 96 -2.95 9.95 -16.12
CA VAL A 96 -2.98 9.87 -17.59
C VAL A 96 -4.42 9.86 -18.11
N LEU A 97 -5.33 9.14 -17.46
CA LEU A 97 -6.74 9.06 -17.84
C LEU A 97 -7.51 10.36 -17.56
N LEU A 98 -7.12 11.10 -16.53
CA LEU A 98 -7.68 12.42 -16.22
C LEU A 98 -7.40 13.40 -17.37
N GLY A 99 -6.19 13.39 -17.93
CA GLY A 99 -5.83 14.16 -19.12
C GLY A 99 -6.62 13.79 -20.39
N ARG A 100 -7.31 12.63 -20.38
CA ARG A 100 -8.17 12.15 -21.46
C ARG A 100 -9.66 12.35 -21.20
N GLY A 101 -10.03 12.98 -20.07
CA GLY A 101 -11.43 13.24 -19.71
C GLY A 101 -12.24 11.99 -19.36
N VAL A 102 -11.58 10.89 -18.96
CA VAL A 102 -12.26 9.66 -18.56
C VAL A 102 -12.95 9.87 -17.21
N ALA A 103 -14.23 9.49 -17.13
CA ALA A 103 -15.00 9.54 -15.90
C ALA A 103 -14.29 8.78 -14.76
N ASP A 104 -14.38 9.31 -13.53
CA ASP A 104 -13.80 8.74 -12.31
C ASP A 104 -12.26 8.61 -12.27
N ALA A 105 -11.54 9.05 -13.30
CA ALA A 105 -10.06 9.02 -13.30
C ALA A 105 -9.46 9.84 -12.15
N GLN A 106 -10.11 10.94 -11.76
CA GLN A 106 -9.72 11.76 -10.62
C GLN A 106 -9.79 10.97 -9.30
N THR A 107 -10.79 10.12 -9.14
CA THR A 107 -10.98 9.28 -7.94
C THR A 107 -9.78 8.34 -7.79
N ILE A 108 -9.43 7.62 -8.86
CA ILE A 108 -8.28 6.71 -8.87
C ILE A 108 -6.99 7.47 -8.55
N LEU A 109 -6.77 8.62 -9.20
CA LEU A 109 -5.58 9.45 -8.95
C LEU A 109 -5.46 9.86 -7.48
N ILE A 110 -6.52 10.41 -6.90
CA ILE A 110 -6.49 10.93 -5.54
C ILE A 110 -6.30 9.79 -4.53
N PHE A 111 -7.10 8.73 -4.63
CA PHE A 111 -7.07 7.65 -3.63
C PHE A 111 -5.84 6.75 -3.78
N ASP A 112 -5.57 6.20 -4.96
CA ASP A 112 -4.41 5.30 -5.12
C ASP A 112 -3.09 6.08 -5.10
N GLY A 113 -3.06 7.30 -5.63
CA GLY A 113 -1.88 8.17 -5.55
C GLY A 113 -1.54 8.57 -4.10
N SER A 114 -2.54 8.95 -3.30
CA SER A 114 -2.30 9.26 -1.88
C SER A 114 -1.89 8.04 -1.07
N LEU A 115 -2.49 6.86 -1.33
CA LEU A 115 -2.07 5.61 -0.71
C LEU A 115 -0.62 5.27 -1.05
N ALA A 116 -0.19 5.44 -2.31
CA ALA A 116 1.20 5.23 -2.71
C ALA A 116 2.17 6.11 -1.91
N VAL A 117 1.83 7.38 -1.72
CA VAL A 117 2.63 8.33 -0.92
C VAL A 117 2.65 7.92 0.55
N ILE A 118 1.50 7.62 1.15
CA ILE A 118 1.39 7.21 2.56
C ILE A 118 2.20 5.93 2.81
N THR A 119 2.05 4.92 1.95
CA THR A 119 2.78 3.65 2.05
C THR A 119 4.29 3.88 1.86
N CYS A 120 4.71 4.75 0.94
CA CYS A 120 6.11 5.11 0.76
C CYS A 120 6.71 5.81 1.99
N VAL A 121 5.97 6.76 2.59
CA VAL A 121 6.40 7.42 3.83
C VAL A 121 6.54 6.41 4.96
N ALA A 122 5.57 5.51 5.15
CA ALA A 122 5.63 4.46 6.16
C ALA A 122 6.80 3.47 5.94
N TYR A 123 7.08 3.13 4.68
CA TYR A 123 8.23 2.33 4.28
C TYR A 123 9.56 2.97 4.70
N LEU A 124 9.72 4.27 4.44
CA LEU A 124 10.92 5.02 4.80
C LEU A 124 11.04 5.22 6.32
N LEU A 125 9.93 5.48 7.01
CA LEU A 125 9.88 5.63 8.47
C LEU A 125 10.34 4.36 9.18
N THR A 126 9.80 3.20 8.77
CA THR A 126 10.13 1.89 9.36
C THR A 126 11.44 1.32 8.86
N ARG A 127 12.05 1.91 7.82
CA ARG A 127 13.15 1.32 7.05
C ARG A 127 12.78 -0.09 6.55
N GLY A 128 11.61 -0.24 5.93
CA GLY A 128 11.10 -1.53 5.43
C GLY A 128 12.09 -2.28 4.54
N TYR A 129 12.94 -1.58 3.78
CA TYR A 129 14.03 -2.14 2.98
C TYR A 129 15.01 -3.02 3.77
N THR A 130 15.09 -2.84 5.09
CA THR A 130 15.97 -3.67 5.96
C THR A 130 15.52 -5.13 6.03
N GLY A 131 14.25 -5.44 5.69
CA GLY A 131 13.77 -6.82 5.57
C GLY A 131 14.56 -7.65 4.56
N TRP A 132 15.01 -7.04 3.46
CA TRP A 132 15.84 -7.71 2.44
C TRP A 132 17.23 -8.07 2.93
N SER A 133 17.81 -7.25 3.81
CA SER A 133 19.14 -7.53 4.38
C SER A 133 19.12 -8.74 5.29
N ARG A 134 18.08 -8.89 6.12
CA ARG A 134 17.91 -10.08 6.97
C ARG A 134 17.78 -11.37 6.16
N LEU A 135 17.05 -11.33 5.04
CA LEU A 135 16.91 -12.50 4.16
C LEU A 135 18.24 -12.92 3.53
N ARG A 136 19.11 -11.95 3.20
CA ARG A 136 20.45 -12.23 2.65
C ARG A 136 21.40 -12.82 3.67
N GLU A 137 21.27 -12.48 4.95
CA GLU A 137 22.10 -13.02 6.03
C GLU A 137 21.74 -14.49 6.38
N THR A 138 20.51 -14.92 6.08
CA THR A 138 20.04 -16.28 6.34
C THR A 138 20.28 -17.27 5.18
N LYS A 139 20.80 -16.81 4.05
CA LYS A 139 21.15 -17.64 2.89
C LYS A 139 22.64 -17.94 2.88
#